data_AF-A0A958PDD7-F1
#
_entry.id   AF-A0A958PDD7-F1
#
_cell.length_a   1.000
_cell.length_b   1.000
_cell.length_c   1.000
_cell.angle_alpha   90.00
_cell.angle_beta   90.00
_cell.angle_gamma   90.00
#
_symmetry.space_group_name_H-M   'P 1'
#
loop_
_entity.id
_entity.type
_entity.pdbx_description
1 polymer ?
#
loop_
_entity_poly.entity_id
_entity_poly.type
_entity_poly.pdbx_seq_one_letter_code
_entity_poly.pdbx_strand_id
1 'polypeptide(L)'
;MLKVGIDLELADYRILAYLFAAYIFFVWCWKESLVRSSLLKDKPPYWYTLELLSAVVFGVCLEWVGVHMLNYYHYGYSLVSILDIPLSTPLGWGAIIYSAMLTTDKLEAPSWTRPFLDAFFAIQIDLGMDVVATRLGLWTWTYYPEDVKWSMDWFGVPYGNYFGWIFTVLFFSLIFRLIRKREIRPKQWILKYLVVGVGVILCCEILLFGTLEIGRIFQVMGLSDKIVALWPWLLIAYPTFYGLKNIEKFRLSPLNIGISAFYHGFSLYVLVFTTLKHVNLTLIIINSMLFIGVLGFHLWLLKKEKNS
;
A
#
# COMPACT_ATOMS: atom_id res chain seq x y z
N MET A 1 19.60 -10.35 11.42
CA MET A 1 20.67 -10.87 10.55
C MET A 1 20.32 -10.47 9.11
N LEU A 2 21.20 -9.76 8.41
CA LEU A 2 20.97 -9.35 7.01
C LEU A 2 21.39 -10.51 6.11
N LYS A 3 20.49 -10.99 5.25
CA LYS A 3 20.74 -12.09 4.31
C LYS A 3 20.62 -11.56 2.89
N VAL A 4 21.61 -11.85 2.06
CA VAL A 4 21.53 -11.69 0.59
C VAL A 4 21.34 -13.09 0.04
N GLY A 5 20.25 -13.32 -0.69
CA GLY A 5 19.89 -14.67 -1.10
C GLY A 5 18.84 -14.67 -2.20
N ILE A 6 19.29 -14.45 -3.42
CA ILE A 6 18.62 -15.00 -4.60
C ILE A 6 19.57 -16.03 -5.19
N ASP A 7 19.09 -17.25 -5.38
CA ASP A 7 19.71 -18.14 -6.35
C ASP A 7 19.34 -17.61 -7.75
N LEU A 8 20.22 -16.75 -8.29
CA LEU A 8 19.96 -15.97 -9.51
C LEU A 8 19.78 -16.87 -10.74
N GLU A 9 20.23 -18.12 -10.68
CA GLU A 9 20.01 -19.11 -11.74
C GLU A 9 18.57 -19.66 -11.76
N LEU A 10 17.82 -19.54 -10.65
CA LEU A 10 16.44 -20.02 -10.51
C LEU A 10 15.38 -18.92 -10.52
N ALA A 11 15.78 -17.65 -10.37
CA ALA A 11 14.85 -16.53 -10.23
C ALA A 11 14.32 -16.06 -11.60
N ASP A 12 13.03 -16.27 -11.80
CA ASP A 12 12.27 -15.74 -12.93
C ASP A 12 12.46 -14.21 -13.08
N TYR A 13 12.72 -13.73 -14.29
CA TYR A 13 12.88 -12.29 -14.56
C TYR A 13 11.69 -11.45 -14.07
N ARG A 14 10.49 -12.02 -13.98
CA ARG A 14 9.28 -11.39 -13.45
C ARG A 14 9.40 -11.11 -11.96
N ILE A 15 9.94 -12.06 -11.20
CA ILE A 15 10.23 -11.91 -9.77
C ILE A 15 11.26 -10.80 -9.59
N LEU A 16 12.34 -10.83 -10.35
CA LEU A 16 13.37 -9.79 -10.30
C LEU A 16 12.79 -8.41 -10.64
N ALA A 17 11.98 -8.30 -11.70
CA ALA A 17 11.33 -7.05 -12.09
C ALA A 17 10.46 -6.47 -10.97
N TYR A 18 9.65 -7.30 -10.31
CA TYR A 18 8.85 -6.89 -9.16
C TYR A 18 9.72 -6.41 -8.00
N LEU A 19 10.72 -7.20 -7.61
CA LEU A 19 11.59 -6.88 -6.48
C LEU A 19 12.36 -5.58 -6.74
N PHE A 20 12.99 -5.42 -7.91
CA PHE A 20 13.72 -4.20 -8.28
C PHE A 20 12.83 -2.96 -8.36
N ALA A 21 11.59 -3.10 -8.84
CA ALA A 21 10.67 -1.98 -8.94
C ALA A 21 10.42 -1.33 -7.58
N ALA A 22 10.30 -2.11 -6.49
CA ALA A 22 10.16 -1.57 -5.15
C ALA A 22 11.35 -0.66 -4.74
N TYR A 23 12.58 -1.07 -5.05
CA TYR A 23 13.78 -0.25 -4.80
C TYR A 23 13.80 1.02 -5.65
N ILE A 24 13.48 0.90 -6.95
CA ILE A 24 13.46 2.03 -7.88
C ILE A 24 12.42 3.06 -7.44
N PHE A 25 11.20 2.61 -7.12
CA PHE A 25 10.15 3.50 -6.63
C PHE A 25 10.48 4.12 -5.29
N PHE A 26 11.11 3.37 -4.39
CA PHE A 26 11.56 3.94 -3.13
C PHE A 26 12.58 5.06 -3.34
N VAL A 27 13.59 4.86 -4.21
CA VAL A 27 14.58 5.90 -4.55
C VAL A 27 13.90 7.12 -5.17
N TRP A 28 12.91 6.91 -6.04
CA TRP A 28 12.15 8.01 -6.63
C TRP A 28 11.32 8.78 -5.58
N CYS A 29 10.61 8.07 -4.71
CA CYS A 29 9.90 8.63 -3.56
C CYS A 29 10.85 9.41 -2.64
N TRP A 30 12.04 8.87 -2.37
CA TRP A 30 13.04 9.52 -1.54
C TRP A 30 13.50 10.84 -2.17
N LYS A 31 13.85 10.85 -3.46
CA LYS A 31 14.23 12.07 -4.18
C LYS A 31 13.11 13.12 -4.15
N GLU A 32 11.87 12.72 -4.44
CA GLU A 32 10.71 13.62 -4.38
C GLU A 32 10.51 14.16 -2.95
N SER A 33 10.69 13.31 -1.92
CA SER A 33 10.54 13.71 -0.52
C SER A 33 11.55 14.76 -0.08
N LEU A 34 12.80 14.67 -0.56
CA LEU A 34 13.85 15.65 -0.29
C LEU A 34 13.53 16.99 -0.95
N VAL A 35 13.18 16.96 -2.24
CA VAL A 35 12.78 18.17 -2.99
C VAL A 35 11.60 18.83 -2.31
N ARG A 36 10.55 18.07 -1.99
CA ARG A 36 9.35 18.58 -1.32
C ARG A 36 9.65 19.17 0.06
N SER A 37 10.57 18.55 0.80
CA SER A 37 10.99 19.04 2.13
C SER A 37 11.79 20.34 2.04
N SER A 38 12.65 20.49 1.03
CA SER A 38 13.44 21.72 0.84
C SER A 38 12.60 22.97 0.50
N LEU A 39 11.35 22.78 0.06
CA LEU A 39 10.42 23.87 -0.24
C LEU A 39 9.72 24.41 1.03
N LEU A 40 9.82 23.71 2.16
CA LEU A 40 9.22 24.14 3.42
C LEU A 40 10.14 25.13 4.13
N LYS A 41 9.60 26.27 4.55
CA LYS A 41 10.36 27.32 5.28
C LYS A 41 10.31 27.12 6.79
N ASP A 42 9.26 26.51 7.30
CA ASP A 42 8.93 26.32 8.71
C ASP A 42 9.22 24.90 9.22
N LYS A 43 9.66 24.01 8.33
CA LYS A 43 9.96 22.60 8.60
C LYS A 43 11.41 22.27 8.19
N PRO A 44 12.01 21.15 8.65
CA PRO A 44 13.38 20.81 8.38
C PRO A 44 13.48 20.28 6.95
N PRO A 45 14.68 20.28 6.38
CA PRO A 45 14.90 19.91 4.98
C PRO A 45 14.65 18.43 4.67
N TYR A 46 14.21 17.63 5.65
CA TYR A 46 13.91 16.20 5.55
C TYR A 46 12.51 15.84 6.08
N TRP A 47 11.61 16.82 6.22
CA TRP A 47 10.26 16.62 6.80
C TRP A 47 9.48 15.45 6.18
N TYR A 48 9.34 15.43 4.85
CA TYR A 48 8.63 14.37 4.13
C TYR A 48 9.48 13.10 3.98
N THR A 49 10.81 13.21 4.07
CA THR A 49 11.70 12.05 4.12
C THR A 49 11.49 11.26 5.41
N LEU A 50 11.31 11.93 6.55
CA LEU A 50 10.97 11.26 7.80
C LEU A 50 9.61 10.57 7.73
N GLU A 51 8.63 11.15 7.05
CA GLU A 51 7.34 10.51 6.81
C GLU A 51 7.49 9.24 5.95
N LEU A 52 8.22 9.30 4.83
CA LEU A 52 8.52 8.14 3.99
C LEU A 52 9.24 7.04 4.79
N LEU A 53 10.29 7.39 5.54
CA LEU A 53 11.03 6.42 6.34
C LEU A 53 10.18 5.83 7.47
N SER A 54 9.28 6.62 8.05
CA SER A 54 8.33 6.11 9.05
C SER A 54 7.38 5.09 8.46
N ALA A 55 6.93 5.27 7.21
CA ALA A 55 6.12 4.29 6.50
C ALA A 55 6.89 2.99 6.22
N VAL A 56 8.20 3.07 5.90
CA VAL A 56 9.05 1.87 5.74
C VAL A 56 9.22 1.14 7.07
N VAL A 57 9.56 1.84 8.15
CA VAL A 57 9.72 1.23 9.48
C VAL A 57 8.40 0.61 9.94
N PHE A 58 7.28 1.30 9.70
CA PHE A 58 5.95 0.76 9.95
C PHE A 58 5.71 -0.53 9.16
N GLY A 59 6.03 -0.56 7.87
CA GLY A 59 5.97 -1.77 7.04
C GLY A 59 6.82 -2.91 7.63
N VAL A 60 8.06 -2.65 8.08
CA VAL A 60 8.89 -3.68 8.72
C VAL A 60 8.20 -4.26 9.96
N CYS A 61 7.62 -3.41 10.82
CA CYS A 61 6.92 -3.86 12.02
C CYS A 61 5.70 -4.73 11.67
N LEU A 62 4.87 -4.28 10.74
CA LEU A 62 3.66 -4.98 10.31
C LEU A 62 4.01 -6.36 9.71
N GLU A 63 5.02 -6.40 8.83
CA GLU A 63 5.52 -7.63 8.23
C GLU A 63 6.10 -8.59 9.27
N TRP A 64 6.83 -8.05 10.25
CA TRP A 64 7.40 -8.86 11.31
C TRP A 64 6.33 -9.49 12.20
N VAL A 65 5.27 -8.75 12.53
CA VAL A 65 4.10 -9.28 13.25
C VAL A 65 3.41 -10.37 12.41
N GLY A 66 3.13 -10.10 11.13
CA GLY A 66 2.46 -11.04 10.23
C GLY A 66 3.23 -12.35 10.05
N VAL A 67 4.55 -12.27 9.83
CA VAL A 67 5.41 -13.45 9.58
C VAL A 67 5.75 -14.18 10.87
N HIS A 68 6.21 -13.49 11.92
CA HIS A 68 6.82 -14.14 13.09
C HIS A 68 5.88 -14.32 14.28
N MET A 69 4.95 -13.38 14.51
CA MET A 69 4.02 -13.49 15.63
C MET A 69 2.77 -14.27 15.26
N LEU A 70 2.23 -14.00 14.07
CA LEU A 70 0.92 -14.51 13.67
C LEU A 70 1.01 -15.64 12.64
N ASN A 71 2.17 -15.82 12.02
CA ASN A 71 2.45 -16.87 11.05
C ASN A 71 1.45 -16.90 9.88
N TYR A 72 1.09 -15.72 9.38
CA TYR A 72 0.06 -15.54 8.34
C TYR A 72 0.54 -15.94 6.94
N TYR A 73 1.83 -15.75 6.66
CA TYR A 73 2.46 -16.08 5.39
C TYR A 73 3.97 -16.20 5.56
N HIS A 74 4.59 -16.81 4.55
CA HIS A 74 6.05 -16.89 4.42
C HIS A 74 6.50 -16.32 3.08
N TYR A 75 7.69 -15.72 3.07
CA TYR A 75 8.31 -15.19 1.87
C TYR A 75 9.10 -16.26 1.10
N GLY A 76 8.99 -16.25 -0.23
CA GLY A 76 9.72 -17.17 -1.10
C GLY A 76 11.01 -16.59 -1.67
N TYR A 77 11.00 -15.32 -2.10
CA TYR A 77 12.12 -14.69 -2.81
C TYR A 77 12.48 -13.32 -2.24
N SER A 78 13.79 -13.01 -2.19
CA SER A 78 14.27 -11.71 -1.71
C SER A 78 15.61 -11.32 -2.33
N LEU A 79 15.75 -10.09 -2.82
CA LEU A 79 17.08 -9.54 -3.17
C LEU A 79 17.95 -9.37 -1.91
N VAL A 80 17.37 -8.71 -0.92
CA VAL A 80 17.94 -8.48 0.41
C VAL A 80 16.84 -8.77 1.40
N SER A 81 17.17 -9.46 2.49
CA SER A 81 16.24 -9.75 3.59
C SER A 81 16.72 -9.16 4.91
N ILE A 82 15.77 -8.62 5.68
CA ILE A 82 15.95 -8.12 7.04
C ILE A 82 14.98 -8.91 7.92
N LEU A 83 15.51 -9.68 8.89
CA LEU A 83 14.68 -10.50 9.80
C LEU A 83 13.74 -11.46 9.03
N ASP A 84 14.26 -12.08 7.96
CA ASP A 84 13.53 -12.98 7.05
C ASP A 84 12.37 -12.31 6.27
N ILE A 85 12.31 -10.98 6.28
CA ILE A 85 11.40 -10.16 5.47
C ILE A 85 12.19 -9.57 4.29
N PRO A 86 11.76 -9.78 3.04
CA PRO A 86 12.39 -9.14 1.88
C PRO A 86 12.31 -7.62 2.02
N LEU A 87 13.45 -6.95 1.94
CA LEU A 87 13.55 -5.49 2.05
C LEU A 87 12.71 -4.76 0.98
N SER A 88 12.48 -5.39 -0.17
CA SER A 88 11.55 -4.87 -1.18
C SER A 88 10.15 -4.62 -0.63
N THR A 89 9.65 -5.45 0.31
CA THR A 89 8.29 -5.30 0.83
C THR A 89 8.09 -4.04 1.66
N PRO A 90 8.87 -3.76 2.75
CA PRO A 90 8.71 -2.53 3.51
C PRO A 90 9.06 -1.28 2.69
N LEU A 91 9.96 -1.38 1.70
CA LEU A 91 10.19 -0.29 0.75
C LEU A 91 8.96 -0.05 -0.15
N GLY A 92 8.29 -1.12 -0.57
CA GLY A 92 7.01 -1.08 -1.30
C GLY A 92 5.90 -0.41 -0.49
N TRP A 93 5.72 -0.81 0.77
CA TRP A 93 4.81 -0.15 1.73
C TRP A 93 5.08 1.36 1.80
N GLY A 94 6.35 1.74 2.02
CA GLY A 94 6.75 3.14 2.09
C GLY A 94 6.43 3.91 0.80
N ALA A 95 6.75 3.35 -0.36
CA ALA A 95 6.52 3.99 -1.65
C ALA A 95 5.02 4.14 -1.98
N ILE A 96 4.21 3.11 -1.73
CA ILE A 96 2.77 3.13 -1.98
C ILE A 96 2.09 4.14 -1.06
N ILE A 97 2.33 4.08 0.25
CA ILE A 97 1.75 5.03 1.23
C ILE A 97 2.15 6.47 0.88
N TYR A 98 3.44 6.70 0.65
CA TYR A 98 3.95 8.04 0.33
C TYR A 98 3.33 8.58 -0.96
N SER A 99 3.26 7.77 -2.03
CA SER A 99 2.67 8.18 -3.30
C SER A 99 1.17 8.45 -3.20
N ALA A 100 0.43 7.67 -2.42
CA ALA A 100 -0.98 7.90 -2.15
C ALA A 100 -1.20 9.25 -1.45
N MET A 101 -0.48 9.49 -0.35
CA MET A 101 -0.52 10.76 0.40
C MET A 101 -0.10 11.96 -0.45
N LEU A 102 0.93 11.80 -1.28
CA LEU A 102 1.36 12.81 -2.24
C LEU A 102 0.28 13.11 -3.28
N THR A 103 -0.41 12.07 -3.76
CA THR A 103 -1.53 12.21 -4.72
C THR A 103 -2.58 13.12 -4.13
N THR A 104 -3.16 12.76 -2.98
CA THR A 104 -4.27 13.51 -2.39
C THR A 104 -3.88 14.90 -1.92
N ASP A 105 -2.61 15.13 -1.60
CA ASP A 105 -2.09 16.47 -1.37
C ASP A 105 -2.09 17.33 -2.64
N LYS A 106 -1.68 16.76 -3.77
CA LYS A 106 -1.67 17.43 -5.09
C LYS A 106 -3.08 17.58 -5.69
N LEU A 107 -4.04 16.75 -5.27
CA LEU A 107 -5.47 16.89 -5.61
C LEU A 107 -6.17 18.03 -4.84
N GLU A 108 -5.50 18.64 -3.84
CA GLU A 108 -6.11 19.62 -2.93
C GLU A 108 -7.47 19.15 -2.35
N ALA A 109 -7.68 17.83 -2.20
CA ALA A 109 -8.95 17.29 -1.70
C ALA A 109 -9.26 17.79 -0.28
N PRO A 110 -10.53 17.80 0.16
CA PRO A 110 -10.91 18.22 1.51
C PRO A 110 -10.07 17.51 2.57
N SER A 111 -9.51 18.25 3.52
CA SER A 111 -8.46 17.71 4.40
C SER A 111 -8.88 16.46 5.20
N TRP A 112 -10.18 16.32 5.51
CA TRP A 112 -10.73 15.18 6.23
C TRP A 112 -10.94 13.93 5.36
N THR A 113 -11.07 14.08 4.03
CA THR A 113 -11.23 12.92 3.11
C THR A 113 -9.90 12.35 2.65
N ARG A 114 -8.80 13.11 2.73
CA ARG A 114 -7.49 12.68 2.23
C ARG A 114 -7.04 11.31 2.76
N PRO A 115 -7.14 11.00 4.08
CA PRO A 115 -6.78 9.66 4.57
C PRO A 115 -7.56 8.51 3.92
N PHE A 116 -8.85 8.73 3.63
CA PHE A 116 -9.70 7.74 2.98
C PHE A 116 -9.35 7.56 1.50
N LEU A 117 -9.07 8.67 0.81
CA LEU A 117 -8.57 8.64 -0.56
C LEU A 117 -7.19 7.97 -0.65
N ASP A 118 -6.32 8.18 0.35
CA ASP A 118 -5.00 7.54 0.42
C ASP A 118 -5.14 6.02 0.53
N ALA A 119 -6.00 5.56 1.46
CA ALA A 119 -6.31 4.15 1.61
C ALA A 119 -6.94 3.57 0.34
N PHE A 120 -7.86 4.29 -0.29
CA PHE A 120 -8.46 3.90 -1.56
C PHE A 120 -7.43 3.79 -2.68
N PHE A 121 -6.47 4.70 -2.82
CA PHE A 121 -5.45 4.59 -3.86
C PHE A 121 -4.47 3.44 -3.61
N ALA A 122 -4.10 3.19 -2.35
CA ALA A 122 -3.20 2.10 -1.99
C ALA A 122 -3.84 0.73 -2.21
N ILE A 123 -5.08 0.52 -1.74
CA ILE A 123 -5.76 -0.79 -1.84
C ILE A 123 -5.99 -1.22 -3.30
N GLN A 124 -6.18 -0.27 -4.20
CA GLN A 124 -6.37 -0.56 -5.63
C GLN A 124 -5.15 -1.27 -6.21
N ILE A 125 -3.94 -0.86 -5.82
CA ILE A 125 -2.69 -1.51 -6.24
C ILE A 125 -2.67 -2.96 -5.77
N ASP A 126 -3.00 -3.20 -4.50
CA ASP A 126 -2.91 -4.51 -3.86
C ASP A 126 -3.96 -5.52 -4.38
N LEU A 127 -5.19 -5.06 -4.66
CA LEU A 127 -6.29 -5.89 -5.17
C LEU A 127 -5.91 -6.72 -6.40
N GLY A 128 -5.07 -6.16 -7.27
CA GLY A 128 -4.54 -6.87 -8.44
C GLY A 128 -3.22 -7.58 -8.15
N MET A 129 -2.31 -6.87 -7.49
CA MET A 129 -0.92 -7.29 -7.35
C MET A 129 -0.73 -8.48 -6.41
N ASP A 130 -1.45 -8.55 -5.28
CA ASP A 130 -1.25 -9.61 -4.28
C ASP A 130 -1.58 -10.99 -4.87
N VAL A 131 -2.66 -11.05 -5.65
CA VAL A 131 -3.11 -12.25 -6.36
C VAL A 131 -2.05 -12.78 -7.34
N VAL A 132 -1.34 -11.87 -8.01
CA VAL A 132 -0.23 -12.19 -8.93
C VAL A 132 1.01 -12.59 -8.15
N ALA A 133 1.33 -11.85 -7.09
CA ALA A 133 2.52 -12.07 -6.29
C ALA A 133 2.53 -13.44 -5.59
N THR A 134 1.40 -13.87 -5.04
CA THR A 134 1.26 -15.21 -4.45
C THR A 134 1.47 -16.32 -5.48
N ARG A 135 1.07 -16.09 -6.74
CA ARG A 135 1.23 -17.06 -7.85
C ARG A 135 2.66 -17.09 -8.39
N LEU A 136 3.38 -15.99 -8.28
CA LEU A 136 4.83 -15.93 -8.55
C LEU A 136 5.66 -16.49 -7.38
N GLY A 137 5.02 -16.89 -6.27
CA GLY A 137 5.70 -17.41 -5.09
C GLY A 137 6.47 -16.36 -4.31
N LEU A 138 6.16 -15.07 -4.48
CA LEU A 138 6.78 -14.00 -3.70
C LEU A 138 6.49 -14.16 -2.21
N TRP A 139 5.24 -14.51 -1.87
CA TRP A 139 4.82 -15.00 -0.56
C TRP A 139 3.75 -16.08 -0.72
N THR A 140 3.56 -16.88 0.33
CA THR A 140 2.52 -17.92 0.41
C THR A 140 1.77 -17.77 1.72
N TRP A 141 0.44 -17.61 1.62
CA TRP A 141 -0.48 -17.58 2.76
C TRP A 141 -0.59 -18.98 3.41
N THR A 142 -0.57 -19.05 4.75
CA THR A 142 -0.55 -20.32 5.50
C THR A 142 -1.93 -20.91 5.77
N TYR A 143 -3.00 -20.14 5.57
CA TYR A 143 -4.34 -20.48 6.02
C TYR A 143 -5.11 -21.46 5.14
N TYR A 144 -4.75 -21.56 3.86
CA TYR A 144 -5.54 -22.31 2.88
C TYR A 144 -4.86 -23.62 2.48
N PRO A 145 -5.60 -24.74 2.52
CA PRO A 145 -5.13 -26.00 1.96
C PRO A 145 -4.78 -25.86 0.47
N GLU A 146 -3.72 -26.53 0.03
CA GLU A 146 -3.13 -26.37 -1.30
C GLU A 146 -4.10 -26.68 -2.45
N ASP A 147 -5.04 -27.59 -2.22
CA ASP A 147 -6.04 -28.06 -3.18
C ASP A 147 -7.16 -27.03 -3.47
N VAL A 148 -7.47 -26.17 -2.51
CA VAL A 148 -8.55 -25.18 -2.65
C VAL A 148 -8.08 -23.73 -2.64
N LYS A 149 -6.81 -23.46 -2.30
CA LYS A 149 -6.31 -22.10 -2.02
C LYS A 149 -6.68 -21.06 -3.09
N TRP A 150 -6.64 -21.41 -4.37
CA TRP A 150 -6.91 -20.43 -5.45
C TRP A 150 -8.38 -20.06 -5.61
N SER A 151 -9.29 -20.81 -4.99
CA SER A 151 -10.74 -20.56 -4.99
C SER A 151 -11.24 -19.91 -3.69
N MET A 152 -10.37 -19.78 -2.68
CA MET A 152 -10.72 -19.17 -1.41
C MET A 152 -10.64 -17.64 -1.52
N ASP A 153 -11.54 -16.97 -0.80
CA ASP A 153 -11.64 -15.51 -0.68
C ASP A 153 -11.49 -14.77 -2.02
N TRP A 154 -10.47 -13.92 -2.12
CA TRP A 154 -10.15 -13.15 -3.30
C TRP A 154 -9.04 -13.83 -4.08
N PHE A 155 -9.40 -14.85 -4.84
CA PHE A 155 -8.48 -15.57 -5.72
C PHE A 155 -7.25 -16.14 -4.99
N GLY A 156 -7.42 -16.56 -3.74
CA GLY A 156 -6.38 -17.10 -2.86
C GLY A 156 -5.65 -16.10 -1.98
N VAL A 157 -6.12 -14.85 -1.95
CA VAL A 157 -5.69 -13.85 -0.98
C VAL A 157 -6.77 -13.70 0.11
N PRO A 158 -6.41 -13.82 1.40
CA PRO A 158 -7.38 -13.64 2.49
C PRO A 158 -8.02 -12.25 2.49
N TYR A 159 -9.32 -12.16 2.76
CA TYR A 159 -9.99 -10.85 2.88
C TYR A 159 -9.35 -9.95 3.95
N GLY A 160 -8.81 -10.55 5.01
CA GLY A 160 -8.09 -9.83 6.07
C GLY A 160 -6.89 -9.02 5.58
N ASN A 161 -6.23 -9.44 4.49
CA ASN A 161 -5.12 -8.67 3.88
C ASN A 161 -5.60 -7.30 3.39
N TYR A 162 -6.75 -7.27 2.69
CA TYR A 162 -7.32 -6.02 2.19
C TYR A 162 -7.81 -5.10 3.29
N PHE A 163 -8.25 -5.66 4.42
CA PHE A 163 -8.56 -4.87 5.61
C PHE A 163 -7.29 -4.24 6.16
N GLY A 164 -6.22 -5.04 6.25
CA GLY A 164 -4.88 -4.60 6.59
C GLY A 164 -4.50 -3.37 5.77
N TRP A 165 -4.51 -3.48 4.44
CA TRP A 165 -4.19 -2.38 3.53
C TRP A 165 -5.06 -1.12 3.75
N ILE A 166 -6.39 -1.27 3.84
CA ILE A 166 -7.29 -0.12 4.04
C ILE A 166 -6.95 0.58 5.37
N PHE A 167 -6.92 -0.15 6.47
CA PHE A 167 -6.77 0.45 7.80
C PHE A 167 -5.35 0.94 8.08
N THR A 168 -4.34 0.20 7.66
CA THR A 168 -2.94 0.62 7.73
C THR A 168 -2.74 1.97 7.08
N VAL A 169 -3.16 2.12 5.83
CA VAL A 169 -2.93 3.36 5.07
C VAL A 169 -3.79 4.48 5.62
N LEU A 170 -5.05 4.19 5.97
CA LEU A 170 -5.99 5.15 6.56
C LEU A 170 -5.43 5.74 7.86
N PHE A 171 -5.04 4.89 8.81
CA PHE A 171 -4.57 5.33 10.12
C PHE A 171 -3.19 5.98 10.04
N PHE A 172 -2.27 5.43 9.25
CA PHE A 172 -0.98 6.06 9.01
C PHE A 172 -1.16 7.47 8.46
N SER A 173 -1.95 7.62 7.39
CA SER A 173 -2.22 8.91 6.76
C SER A 173 -2.91 9.89 7.72
N LEU A 174 -3.94 9.44 8.43
CA LEU A 174 -4.67 10.26 9.40
C LEU A 174 -3.72 10.82 10.47
N ILE A 175 -2.93 9.96 11.11
CA ILE A 175 -2.03 10.35 12.20
C ILE A 175 -0.96 11.30 11.66
N PHE A 176 -0.30 10.99 10.54
CA PHE A 176 0.71 11.86 9.95
C PHE A 176 0.16 13.23 9.55
N ARG A 177 -1.06 13.30 9.01
CA ARG A 177 -1.71 14.58 8.69
C ARG A 177 -2.04 15.39 9.94
N LEU A 178 -2.44 14.75 11.04
CA LEU A 178 -2.62 15.43 12.32
C LEU A 178 -1.30 15.97 12.86
N ILE A 179 -0.18 15.25 12.68
CA ILE A 179 1.17 15.70 13.06
C ILE A 179 1.62 16.88 12.21
N ARG A 180 1.36 16.87 10.89
CA ARG A 180 1.69 17.99 9.98
C ARG A 180 1.11 19.33 10.44
N LYS A 181 -0.09 19.30 11.02
CA LYS A 181 -0.78 20.48 11.57
C LYS A 181 -0.16 21.02 12.87
N ARG A 182 0.68 20.24 13.56
CA ARG A 182 1.32 20.66 14.81
C ARG A 182 2.61 21.41 14.54
N GLU A 183 2.84 22.46 15.31
CA GLU A 183 4.14 23.13 15.38
C GLU A 183 5.12 22.29 16.19
N ILE A 184 6.24 21.91 15.58
CA ILE A 184 7.31 21.14 16.23
C ILE A 184 8.51 22.08 16.37
N ARG A 185 9.00 22.29 17.61
CA ARG A 185 10.10 23.22 17.89
C ARG A 185 11.46 22.69 17.37
N PRO A 186 12.27 23.47 16.61
CA PRO A 186 13.54 23.11 15.92
C PRO A 186 14.49 22.13 16.63
N LYS A 187 14.60 22.24 17.95
CA LYS A 187 15.57 21.48 18.74
C LYS A 187 15.10 20.07 19.15
N GLN A 188 13.86 19.68 18.85
CA GLN A 188 13.27 18.42 19.34
C GLN A 188 12.84 17.44 18.22
N TRP A 189 13.21 17.70 16.96
CA TRP A 189 12.55 17.05 15.81
C TRP A 189 12.87 15.57 15.76
N ILE A 190 14.13 15.18 15.89
CA ILE A 190 14.55 13.78 15.82
C ILE A 190 13.87 12.95 16.92
N LEU A 191 13.94 13.39 18.18
CA LEU A 191 13.32 12.67 19.30
C LEU A 191 11.80 12.67 19.21
N LYS A 192 11.17 13.80 18.87
CA LYS A 192 9.72 13.84 18.67
C LYS A 192 9.29 13.01 17.49
N TYR A 193 10.06 12.93 16.41
CA TYR A 193 9.75 12.08 15.26
C TYR A 193 9.95 10.61 15.54
N LEU A 194 10.94 10.23 16.34
CA LEU A 194 11.09 8.86 16.80
C LEU A 194 9.93 8.47 17.73
N VAL A 195 9.61 9.31 18.71
CA VAL A 195 8.47 9.08 19.63
C VAL A 195 7.14 9.08 18.88
N VAL A 196 6.96 10.00 17.94
CA VAL A 196 5.77 10.08 17.11
C VAL A 196 5.71 8.93 16.12
N GLY A 197 6.82 8.56 15.49
CA GLY A 197 6.90 7.42 14.57
C GLY A 197 6.59 6.10 15.28
N VAL A 198 7.21 5.85 16.43
CA VAL A 198 6.90 4.70 17.29
C VAL A 198 5.45 4.75 17.79
N GLY A 199 4.98 5.93 18.21
CA GLY A 199 3.60 6.13 18.62
C GLY A 199 2.59 5.90 17.48
N VAL A 200 2.92 6.31 16.25
CA VAL A 200 2.12 6.04 15.05
C VAL A 200 2.08 4.55 14.79
N ILE A 201 3.24 3.86 14.86
CA ILE A 201 3.31 2.42 14.66
C ILE A 201 2.42 1.70 15.67
N LEU A 202 2.57 1.98 16.97
CA LEU A 202 1.76 1.36 18.01
C LEU A 202 0.28 1.68 17.87
N CYS A 203 -0.08 2.92 17.56
CA CYS A 203 -1.48 3.30 17.34
C CYS A 203 -2.08 2.60 16.12
N CYS A 204 -1.34 2.53 15.00
CA CYS A 204 -1.79 1.84 13.80
C CYS A 204 -1.98 0.34 14.06
N GLU A 205 -1.05 -0.31 14.75
CA GLU A 205 -1.18 -1.73 15.14
C GLU A 205 -2.40 -1.95 16.04
N ILE A 206 -2.55 -1.16 17.12
CA ILE A 206 -3.71 -1.28 18.03
C ILE A 206 -5.02 -1.09 17.27
N LEU A 207 -5.09 -0.10 16.38
CA LEU A 207 -6.30 0.17 15.60
C LEU A 207 -6.56 -0.94 14.57
N LEU A 208 -5.52 -1.50 13.96
CA LEU A 208 -5.61 -2.65 13.05
C LEU A 208 -6.12 -3.89 13.79
N PHE A 209 -5.54 -4.24 14.94
CA PHE A 209 -6.04 -5.35 15.76
C PHE A 209 -7.50 -5.11 16.19
N GLY A 210 -7.84 -3.89 16.58
CA GLY A 210 -9.22 -3.52 16.93
C GLY A 210 -10.19 -3.73 15.77
N THR A 211 -9.82 -3.38 14.54
CA THR A 211 -10.69 -3.59 13.37
C THR A 211 -10.81 -5.06 12.96
N LEU A 212 -9.74 -5.84 13.12
CA LEU A 212 -9.80 -7.29 12.94
C LEU A 212 -10.74 -7.96 13.96
N GLU A 213 -10.72 -7.52 15.21
CA GLU A 213 -11.65 -8.02 16.24
C GLU A 213 -13.12 -7.66 15.94
N ILE A 214 -13.39 -6.48 15.37
CA ILE A 214 -14.75 -6.14 14.89
C ILE A 214 -15.20 -7.13 13.82
N GLY A 215 -14.32 -7.49 12.88
CA GLY A 215 -14.58 -8.52 11.88
C GLY A 215 -14.93 -9.88 12.52
N ARG A 216 -14.17 -10.28 13.55
CA ARG A 216 -14.43 -11.52 14.31
C ARG A 216 -15.78 -11.48 15.04
N ILE A 217 -16.16 -10.33 15.61
CA ILE A 217 -17.47 -10.15 16.25
C ILE A 217 -18.59 -10.34 15.23
N PHE A 218 -18.46 -9.77 14.03
CA PHE A 218 -19.45 -9.96 12.95
C PHE A 218 -19.60 -11.43 12.55
N GLN A 219 -18.50 -12.19 12.49
CA GLN A 219 -18.56 -13.64 12.24
C GLN A 219 -19.28 -14.38 13.36
N VAL A 220 -19.02 -14.06 14.63
CA VAL A 220 -19.73 -14.64 15.79
C VAL A 220 -21.23 -14.32 15.75
N MET A 221 -21.61 -13.17 15.19
CA MET A 221 -23.02 -12.80 14.97
C MET A 221 -23.67 -13.53 13.78
N GLY A 222 -22.96 -14.45 13.12
CA GLY A 222 -23.48 -15.26 12.01
C GLY A 222 -23.47 -14.55 10.65
N LEU A 223 -22.75 -13.43 10.51
CA LEU A 223 -22.56 -12.80 9.21
C LEU A 223 -21.58 -13.62 8.36
N SER A 224 -21.89 -13.77 7.07
CA SER A 224 -20.99 -14.47 6.14
C SER A 224 -19.68 -13.69 5.96
N ASP A 225 -18.58 -14.40 5.69
CA ASP A 225 -17.26 -13.80 5.46
C ASP A 225 -17.28 -12.75 4.35
N LYS A 226 -18.15 -12.92 3.34
CA LYS A 226 -18.35 -11.94 2.27
C LYS A 226 -18.97 -10.64 2.78
N ILE A 227 -19.90 -10.70 3.72
CA ILE A 227 -20.51 -9.50 4.32
C ILE A 227 -19.49 -8.81 5.23
N VAL A 228 -18.74 -9.59 5.99
CA VAL A 228 -17.61 -9.07 6.78
C VAL A 228 -16.56 -8.45 5.85
N ALA A 229 -16.32 -9.00 4.66
CA ALA A 229 -15.43 -8.42 3.65
C ALA A 229 -15.85 -7.02 3.19
N LEU A 230 -17.13 -6.67 3.24
CA LEU A 230 -17.65 -5.42 2.67
C LEU A 230 -17.60 -4.21 3.61
N TRP A 231 -17.59 -4.40 4.93
CA TRP A 231 -17.74 -3.26 5.84
C TRP A 231 -16.60 -2.21 5.75
N PRO A 232 -15.32 -2.57 5.53
CA PRO A 232 -14.26 -1.56 5.38
C PRO A 232 -14.45 -0.73 4.11
N TRP A 233 -14.96 -1.36 3.05
CA TRP A 233 -15.30 -0.67 1.80
C TRP A 233 -16.43 0.34 2.02
N LEU A 234 -17.48 -0.06 2.75
CA LEU A 234 -18.58 0.84 3.10
C LEU A 234 -18.11 2.02 3.94
N LEU A 235 -17.19 1.80 4.89
CA LEU A 235 -16.61 2.84 5.73
C LEU A 235 -15.86 3.90 4.90
N ILE A 236 -15.07 3.48 3.91
CA ILE A 236 -14.28 4.43 3.11
C ILE A 236 -15.03 4.97 1.90
N ALA A 237 -16.13 4.36 1.48
CA ALA A 237 -16.85 4.70 0.24
C ALA A 237 -17.35 6.15 0.21
N TYR A 238 -18.10 6.57 1.24
CA TYR A 238 -18.66 7.94 1.27
C TYR A 238 -17.56 9.02 1.33
N PRO A 239 -16.59 8.97 2.26
CA PRO A 239 -15.48 9.94 2.30
C PRO A 239 -14.68 9.98 0.99
N THR A 240 -14.45 8.83 0.36
CA THR A 240 -13.74 8.72 -0.93
C THR A 240 -14.54 9.42 -2.03
N PHE A 241 -15.83 9.10 -2.18
CA PHE A 241 -16.68 9.72 -3.18
C PHE A 241 -16.79 11.24 -2.97
N TYR A 242 -17.01 11.68 -1.73
CA TYR A 242 -17.04 13.10 -1.38
C TYR A 242 -15.69 13.76 -1.72
N GLY A 243 -14.58 13.12 -1.39
CA GLY A 243 -13.24 13.63 -1.66
C GLY A 243 -12.98 13.82 -3.15
N LEU A 244 -13.30 12.81 -3.98
CA LEU A 244 -13.15 12.87 -5.43
C LEU A 244 -14.04 13.96 -6.07
N LYS A 245 -15.27 14.13 -5.57
CA LYS A 245 -16.20 15.14 -6.07
C LYS A 245 -15.73 16.56 -5.80
N ASN A 246 -15.03 16.78 -4.69
CA ASN A 246 -14.63 18.11 -4.20
C ASN A 246 -13.12 18.40 -4.41
N ILE A 247 -12.51 17.85 -5.46
CA ILE A 247 -11.14 18.16 -5.87
C ILE A 247 -11.09 19.59 -6.44
N GLU A 248 -10.40 20.49 -5.73
CA GLU A 248 -10.29 21.92 -6.06
C GLU A 248 -9.23 22.18 -7.14
N LYS A 249 -8.04 21.57 -7.01
CA LYS A 249 -6.94 21.73 -7.97
C LYS A 249 -6.27 20.40 -8.26
N PHE A 250 -5.49 20.41 -9.33
CA PHE A 250 -4.84 19.21 -9.78
C PHE A 250 -3.42 19.47 -10.26
N ARG A 251 -2.49 18.62 -9.81
CA ARG A 251 -1.12 18.55 -10.32
C ARG A 251 -0.68 17.11 -10.42
N LEU A 252 -0.32 16.66 -11.62
CA LEU A 252 0.22 15.32 -11.78
C LEU A 252 1.56 15.15 -11.11
N SER A 253 1.72 13.98 -10.51
CA SER A 253 3.01 13.46 -10.12
C SER A 253 3.37 12.32 -11.06
N PRO A 254 4.42 12.45 -11.89
CA PRO A 254 4.93 11.32 -12.67
C PRO A 254 5.23 10.09 -11.79
N LEU A 255 5.61 10.32 -10.52
CA LEU A 255 5.81 9.28 -9.51
C LEU A 255 4.54 8.44 -9.30
N ASN A 256 3.38 9.08 -9.18
CA ASN A 256 2.12 8.40 -8.85
C ASN A 256 1.62 7.61 -10.05
N ILE A 257 1.69 8.20 -11.25
CA ILE A 257 1.42 7.46 -12.50
C ILE A 257 2.36 6.26 -12.60
N GLY A 258 3.66 6.46 -12.39
CA GLY A 258 4.67 5.42 -12.55
C GLY A 258 4.44 4.23 -11.64
N ILE A 259 4.18 4.46 -10.35
CA ILE A 259 3.91 3.41 -9.37
C ILE A 259 2.63 2.64 -9.73
N SER A 260 1.50 3.34 -9.90
CA SER A 260 0.22 2.67 -10.19
C SER A 260 0.25 1.97 -11.55
N ALA A 261 0.78 2.62 -12.59
CA ALA A 261 0.87 2.03 -13.92
C ALA A 261 1.77 0.80 -13.95
N PHE A 262 2.88 0.80 -13.21
CA PHE A 262 3.72 -0.39 -13.09
C PHE A 262 2.98 -1.53 -12.43
N TYR A 263 2.41 -1.36 -11.22
CA TYR A 263 1.82 -2.50 -10.52
C TYR A 263 0.63 -3.09 -11.27
N HIS A 264 -0.25 -2.25 -11.82
CA HIS A 264 -1.38 -2.71 -12.62
C HIS A 264 -0.94 -3.29 -13.97
N GLY A 265 0.00 -2.64 -14.65
CA GLY A 265 0.53 -3.11 -15.94
C GLY A 265 1.31 -4.42 -15.80
N PHE A 266 2.12 -4.55 -14.75
CA PHE A 266 2.83 -5.78 -14.40
C PHE A 266 1.86 -6.90 -14.06
N SER A 267 0.85 -6.63 -13.21
CA SER A 267 -0.16 -7.63 -12.86
C SER A 267 -0.90 -8.12 -14.09
N LEU A 268 -1.34 -7.20 -14.96
CA LEU A 268 -2.02 -7.55 -16.21
C LEU A 268 -1.10 -8.31 -17.16
N TYR A 269 0.16 -7.88 -17.30
CA TYR A 269 1.15 -8.56 -18.13
C TYR A 269 1.33 -10.02 -17.68
N VAL A 270 1.53 -10.25 -16.39
CA VAL A 270 1.72 -11.59 -15.85
C VAL A 270 0.45 -12.43 -16.05
N LEU A 271 -0.73 -11.88 -15.81
CA LEU A 271 -1.99 -12.62 -15.96
C LEU A 271 -2.31 -13.00 -17.40
N VAL A 272 -1.97 -12.15 -18.37
CA VAL A 272 -2.32 -12.36 -19.80
C VAL A 272 -1.27 -13.19 -20.53
N PHE A 273 0.01 -12.90 -20.30
CA PHE A 273 1.10 -13.42 -21.14
C PHE A 273 1.86 -14.58 -20.52
N THR A 274 1.46 -15.04 -19.32
CA THR A 274 2.19 -16.11 -18.65
C THR A 274 1.28 -17.27 -18.27
N THR A 275 1.85 -18.46 -18.25
CA THR A 275 1.17 -19.72 -17.92
C THR A 275 1.04 -19.88 -16.40
N LEU A 276 0.46 -18.89 -15.72
CA LEU A 276 0.09 -19.05 -14.32
C LEU A 276 -1.02 -20.11 -14.21
N LYS A 277 -0.81 -21.08 -13.33
CA LYS A 277 -1.87 -22.05 -12.99
C LYS A 277 -3.06 -21.30 -12.36
N HIS A 278 -4.27 -21.70 -12.71
CA HIS A 278 -5.52 -21.18 -12.11
C HIS A 278 -5.78 -19.67 -12.33
N VAL A 279 -5.40 -19.12 -13.48
CA VAL A 279 -5.86 -17.78 -13.90
C VAL A 279 -7.31 -17.88 -14.37
N ASN A 280 -8.19 -17.12 -13.72
CA ASN A 280 -9.58 -16.99 -14.10
C ASN A 280 -9.75 -15.74 -14.98
N LEU A 281 -10.55 -15.84 -16.05
CA LEU A 281 -10.95 -14.70 -16.88
C LEU A 281 -11.47 -13.51 -16.05
N THR A 282 -12.19 -13.78 -14.96
CA THR A 282 -12.67 -12.74 -14.03
C THR A 282 -11.53 -11.90 -13.46
N LEU A 283 -10.40 -12.52 -13.12
CA LEU A 283 -9.24 -11.82 -12.56
C LEU A 283 -8.57 -10.91 -13.60
N ILE A 284 -8.49 -11.36 -14.86
CA ILE A 284 -7.99 -10.56 -15.98
C ILE A 284 -8.91 -9.35 -16.21
N ILE A 285 -10.23 -9.56 -16.20
CA ILE A 285 -11.22 -8.48 -16.37
C ILE A 285 -11.08 -7.45 -15.24
N ILE A 286 -11.03 -7.89 -13.98
CA ILE A 286 -10.90 -6.99 -12.83
C ILE A 286 -9.59 -6.19 -12.91
N ASN A 287 -8.45 -6.85 -13.18
CA ASN A 287 -7.17 -6.15 -13.32
C ASN A 287 -7.17 -5.17 -14.50
N SER A 288 -7.82 -5.53 -15.61
CA SER A 288 -8.00 -4.63 -16.76
C SER A 288 -8.83 -3.41 -16.37
N MET A 289 -9.92 -3.60 -15.61
CA MET A 289 -10.74 -2.50 -15.10
C MET A 289 -9.99 -1.60 -14.12
N LEU A 290 -9.17 -2.16 -13.24
CA LEU A 290 -8.31 -1.39 -12.34
C LEU A 290 -7.29 -0.56 -13.13
N PHE A 291 -6.61 -1.17 -14.11
CA PHE A 291 -5.64 -0.48 -14.96
C PHE A 291 -6.29 0.64 -15.79
N ILE A 292 -7.40 0.35 -16.47
CA ILE A 292 -8.17 1.33 -17.23
C ILE A 292 -8.73 2.42 -16.31
N GLY A 293 -9.20 2.07 -15.12
CA GLY A 293 -9.70 3.02 -14.13
C GLY A 293 -8.61 3.99 -13.68
N VAL A 294 -7.40 3.48 -13.40
CA VAL A 294 -6.23 4.31 -13.07
C VAL A 294 -5.85 5.21 -14.25
N LEU A 295 -5.72 4.66 -15.46
CA LEU A 295 -5.39 5.48 -16.64
C LEU A 295 -6.47 6.52 -16.92
N GLY A 296 -7.73 6.11 -16.88
CA GLY A 296 -8.90 6.97 -17.10
C GLY A 296 -9.00 8.08 -16.05
N PHE A 297 -8.71 7.79 -14.79
CA PHE A 297 -8.60 8.78 -13.73
C PHE A 297 -7.48 9.79 -14.05
N HIS A 298 -6.28 9.33 -14.38
CA HIS A 298 -5.18 10.23 -14.72
C HIS A 298 -5.44 11.06 -15.99
N LEU A 299 -6.06 10.48 -17.01
CA LEU A 299 -6.47 11.18 -18.24
C LEU A 299 -7.58 12.20 -17.98
N TRP A 300 -8.56 11.86 -17.14
CA TRP A 300 -9.60 12.78 -16.70
C TRP A 300 -8.99 13.99 -15.99
N LEU A 301 -8.01 13.76 -15.12
CA LEU A 301 -7.34 14.83 -14.42
C LEU A 301 -6.44 15.68 -15.36
N LEU A 302 -5.72 15.07 -16.29
CA LEU A 302 -4.97 15.77 -17.37
C LEU A 302 -5.88 16.72 -18.16
N LYS A 303 -7.09 16.26 -18.50
CA LYS A 303 -8.07 17.07 -19.22
C LYS A 303 -8.55 18.24 -18.37
N LYS A 304 -8.74 18.04 -17.06
CA LYS A 304 -9.15 19.09 -16.13
C LYS A 304 -8.06 20.16 -15.95
N GLU A 305 -6.79 19.75 -15.87
CA GLU A 305 -5.61 20.65 -15.77
C GLU A 305 -5.49 21.62 -16.93
N LYS A 306 -5.72 21.13 -18.16
CA LYS A 306 -5.67 21.98 -19.37
C LYS A 306 -6.78 23.03 -19.42
N ASN A 307 -7.84 22.85 -18.64
CA ASN A 307 -9.02 23.72 -18.64
C ASN A 307 -9.05 24.70 -17.45
N SER A 308 -8.05 24.67 -16.56
CA SER A 308 -7.91 25.54 -15.38
C SER A 308 -6.76 26.52 -15.55
#